data_AF-A0A7R8X332-F1
#
_entry.id   AF-A0A7R8X332-F1
#
_cell.length_a   1.000
_cell.length_b   1.000
_cell.length_c   1.000
_cell.angle_alpha   90.00
_cell.angle_beta   90.00
_cell.angle_gamma   90.00
#
_symmetry.space_group_name_H-M   'P 1'
#
loop_
_entity.id
_entity.type
_entity.pdbx_description
1 polymer ?
#
loop_
_entity_poly.entity_id
_entity_poly.type
_entity_poly.pdbx_seq_one_letter_code
_entity_poly.pdbx_strand_id
1 'polypeptide(L)'
;MGMDHAVMPHIEQANIACGFHAGDPLVMQKTLAMAKKYGVTVGAHPGYPDLVGFGRRSLKASDAEIQAMMLYQIAALDGMSASMGLSLEYVKPHGALYNDMMADEAVRSSIMQAVASYHRPIVLMLQGTPDAVKHRAEAAKFGLNLWFEAFADRCYADD
;
A
#
# COMPACT_ATOMS: atom_id res chain seq x y z
N MET A 1 16.75 -1.14 2.30
CA MET A 1 17.29 -0.29 1.22
C MET A 1 16.89 1.14 1.53
N GLY A 2 17.70 2.14 1.17
CA GLY A 2 17.44 3.53 1.56
C GLY A 2 17.96 3.86 2.96
N MET A 3 17.62 5.05 3.44
CA MET A 3 18.06 5.60 4.72
C MET A 3 16.87 5.91 5.63
N ASP A 4 16.07 4.90 5.96
CA ASP A 4 14.85 5.02 6.78
C ASP A 4 15.06 5.89 8.02
N HIS A 5 16.16 5.67 8.75
CA HIS A 5 16.51 6.42 9.96
C HIS A 5 16.71 7.92 9.73
N ALA A 6 17.17 8.31 8.53
CA ALA A 6 17.42 9.69 8.17
C ALA A 6 16.14 10.38 7.66
N VAL A 7 15.22 9.64 7.02
CA VAL A 7 13.99 10.21 6.47
C VAL A 7 12.81 10.21 7.45
N MET A 8 12.73 9.23 8.35
CA MET A 8 11.61 9.08 9.29
C MET A 8 11.28 10.35 10.12
N PRO A 9 12.26 11.17 10.58
CA PRO A 9 11.97 12.41 11.30
C PRO A 9 11.31 13.51 10.45
N HIS A 10 11.23 13.33 9.13
CA HIS A 10 10.80 14.35 8.17
C HIS A 10 9.54 13.97 7.39
N ILE A 11 8.90 12.85 7.72
CA ILE A 11 7.72 12.35 7.03
C ILE A 11 6.58 12.10 8.02
N GLU A 12 5.35 12.31 7.59
CA GLU A 12 4.16 12.04 8.39
C GLU A 12 3.63 10.61 8.17
N GLN A 13 4.02 9.97 7.07
CA GLN A 13 3.48 8.69 6.60
C GLN A 13 4.60 7.78 6.05
N ALA A 14 4.63 6.52 6.50
CA ALA A 14 5.58 5.52 6.05
C ALA A 14 4.86 4.31 5.41
N ASN A 15 5.14 4.08 4.11
CA ASN A 15 4.68 2.90 3.38
C ASN A 15 5.67 1.75 3.61
N ILE A 16 5.33 0.81 4.49
CA ILE A 16 6.24 -0.28 4.91
C ILE A 16 6.00 -1.53 4.07
N ALA A 17 7.08 -2.07 3.48
CA ALA A 17 7.04 -3.28 2.66
C ALA A 17 6.65 -4.53 3.47
N CYS A 18 5.89 -5.43 2.85
CA CYS A 18 5.25 -6.57 3.52
C CYS A 18 5.82 -7.95 3.12
N GLY A 19 7.07 -8.01 2.62
CA GLY A 19 7.80 -9.26 2.37
C GLY A 19 7.73 -9.83 0.95
N PHE A 20 6.85 -9.31 0.08
CA PHE A 20 6.69 -9.85 -1.29
C PHE A 20 7.62 -9.19 -2.30
N HIS A 21 7.68 -7.85 -2.30
CA HIS A 21 8.57 -7.09 -3.18
C HIS A 21 9.88 -6.70 -2.50
N ALA A 22 9.82 -6.54 -1.17
CA ALA A 22 10.93 -6.17 -0.30
C ALA A 22 10.52 -6.36 1.17
N GLY A 23 11.48 -6.13 2.06
CA GLY A 23 11.27 -6.28 3.50
C GLY A 23 11.33 -7.74 3.93
N ASP A 24 11.65 -7.92 5.20
CA ASP A 24 11.58 -9.19 5.92
C ASP A 24 11.07 -8.87 7.34
N PRO A 25 10.71 -9.87 8.16
CA PRO A 25 10.15 -9.60 9.48
C PRO A 25 11.05 -8.73 10.36
N LEU A 26 12.38 -8.88 10.28
CA LEU A 26 13.30 -8.07 11.09
C LEU A 26 13.36 -6.63 10.59
N VAL A 27 13.34 -6.40 9.28
CA VAL A 27 13.25 -5.07 8.68
C VAL A 27 11.92 -4.41 9.04
N MET A 28 10.78 -5.11 8.89
CA MET A 28 9.46 -4.60 9.27
C MET A 28 9.45 -4.14 10.74
N GLN A 29 9.95 -4.97 11.65
CA GLN A 29 10.02 -4.62 13.07
C GLN A 29 10.89 -3.38 13.34
N LYS A 30 12.06 -3.27 12.69
CA LYS A 30 12.93 -2.09 12.81
C LYS A 30 12.25 -0.83 12.28
N THR A 31 11.60 -0.90 11.12
CA THR A 31 10.90 0.24 10.51
C THR A 31 9.70 0.67 11.36
N LEU A 32 8.92 -0.27 11.90
CA LEU A 32 7.84 0.01 12.85
C LEU A 32 8.36 0.68 14.14
N ALA A 33 9.49 0.22 14.69
CA ALA A 33 10.08 0.85 15.87
C ALA A 33 10.49 2.31 15.58
N MET A 34 11.01 2.60 14.39
CA MET A 34 11.31 3.96 13.96
C MET A 34 10.05 4.79 13.79
N ALA A 35 9.02 4.26 13.12
CA ALA A 35 7.74 4.96 12.95
C ALA A 35 7.13 5.32 14.31
N LYS A 36 7.14 4.38 15.27
CA LYS A 36 6.72 4.64 16.67
C LYS A 36 7.51 5.76 17.33
N LYS A 37 8.84 5.72 17.23
CA LYS A 37 9.72 6.71 17.86
C LYS A 37 9.43 8.13 17.38
N TYR A 38 9.13 8.29 16.09
CA TYR A 38 8.93 9.61 15.47
C TYR A 38 7.45 9.99 15.27
N GLY A 39 6.51 9.14 15.72
CA GLY A 39 5.07 9.41 15.57
C GLY A 39 4.58 9.38 14.12
N VAL A 40 5.23 8.59 13.26
CA VAL A 40 4.89 8.47 11.84
C VAL A 40 3.75 7.48 11.65
N THR A 41 2.78 7.86 10.81
CA THR A 41 1.63 7.02 10.45
C THR A 41 2.08 5.80 9.67
N VAL A 42 1.64 4.62 10.07
CA VAL A 42 2.00 3.35 9.42
C VAL A 42 1.02 3.03 8.30
N GLY A 43 1.55 2.77 7.10
CA GLY A 43 0.81 2.25 5.96
C GLY A 43 1.43 0.97 5.41
N ALA A 44 0.59 0.06 4.91
CA ALA A 44 1.04 -1.16 4.28
C ALA A 44 1.41 -0.87 2.83
N HIS A 45 2.55 -1.41 2.40
CA HIS A 45 3.04 -1.29 1.04
C HIS A 45 3.03 -2.66 0.32
N PRO A 46 1.85 -3.27 0.10
CA PRO A 46 1.76 -4.58 -0.53
C PRO A 46 2.21 -4.51 -1.99
N GLY A 47 2.94 -5.52 -2.45
CA GLY A 47 3.36 -5.64 -3.85
C GLY A 47 3.15 -7.04 -4.39
N TYR A 48 3.41 -7.23 -5.69
CA TYR A 48 3.49 -8.57 -6.27
C TYR A 48 4.65 -9.39 -5.64
N PRO A 49 4.53 -10.73 -5.59
CA PRO A 49 5.53 -11.65 -5.04
C PRO A 49 6.73 -11.77 -6.00
N ASP A 50 7.49 -10.69 -6.10
CA ASP A 50 8.63 -10.57 -6.99
C ASP A 50 9.79 -9.83 -6.31
N LEU A 51 10.48 -10.53 -5.41
CA LEU A 51 11.64 -9.98 -4.71
C LEU A 51 12.76 -9.56 -5.68
N VAL A 52 13.01 -10.35 -6.73
CA VAL A 52 14.10 -10.12 -7.68
C VAL A 52 13.82 -8.87 -8.53
N GLY A 53 12.59 -8.70 -9.00
CA GLY A 53 12.17 -7.51 -9.74
C GLY A 53 11.73 -6.36 -8.83
N PHE A 54 11.89 -6.48 -7.51
CA PHE A 54 11.47 -5.51 -6.51
C PHE A 54 9.99 -5.13 -6.65
N GLY A 55 9.13 -6.06 -7.08
CA GLY A 55 7.70 -5.82 -7.33
C GLY A 55 7.40 -4.79 -8.42
N ARG A 56 8.37 -4.47 -9.30
CA ARG A 56 8.24 -3.47 -10.37
C ARG A 56 7.88 -4.08 -11.73
N ARG A 57 7.61 -5.38 -11.79
CA ARG A 57 7.12 -6.07 -13.00
C ARG A 57 5.67 -6.46 -12.80
N SER A 58 4.82 -6.13 -13.78
CA SER A 58 3.41 -6.56 -13.75
C SER A 58 3.34 -8.08 -13.76
N LEU A 59 2.45 -8.61 -12.93
CA LEU A 59 2.19 -10.03 -12.82
C LEU A 59 0.74 -10.26 -13.23
N LYS A 60 0.52 -11.14 -14.22
CA LYS A 60 -0.83 -11.53 -14.61
C LYS A 60 -1.40 -12.46 -13.54
N ALA A 61 -1.98 -11.87 -12.50
CA ALA A 61 -2.68 -12.55 -11.43
C ALA A 61 -4.19 -12.47 -11.66
N SER A 62 -4.90 -13.50 -11.22
CA SER A 62 -6.36 -13.50 -11.12
C SER A 62 -6.85 -12.57 -9.99
N ASP A 63 -8.12 -12.20 -10.04
CA ASP A 63 -8.77 -11.39 -9.00
C ASP A 63 -8.61 -12.01 -7.60
N ALA A 64 -8.78 -13.33 -7.50
CA ALA A 64 -8.64 -14.08 -6.26
C ALA A 64 -7.19 -14.06 -5.74
N GLU A 65 -6.20 -14.16 -6.63
CA GLU A 65 -4.79 -14.05 -6.25
C GLU A 65 -4.48 -12.63 -5.77
N ILE A 66 -4.92 -11.58 -6.48
CA ILE A 66 -4.71 -10.18 -6.06
C ILE A 66 -5.29 -9.96 -4.67
N GLN A 67 -6.54 -10.38 -4.43
CA GLN A 67 -7.19 -10.22 -3.14
C GLN A 67 -6.45 -10.96 -2.02
N ALA A 68 -6.06 -12.22 -2.25
CA ALA A 68 -5.32 -13.01 -1.27
C ALA A 68 -3.95 -12.40 -0.96
N MET A 69 -3.21 -11.96 -1.97
CA MET A 69 -1.90 -11.33 -1.81
C MET A 69 -1.99 -10.01 -1.03
N MET A 70 -3.03 -9.21 -1.29
CA MET A 70 -3.31 -7.97 -0.55
C MET A 70 -3.63 -8.28 0.91
N LEU A 71 -4.62 -9.15 1.18
CA LEU A 71 -5.05 -9.48 2.54
C LEU A 71 -3.91 -10.08 3.37
N TYR A 72 -3.12 -10.98 2.80
CA TYR A 72 -1.95 -11.58 3.47
C TYR A 72 -0.96 -10.51 3.93
N GLN A 73 -0.58 -9.60 3.03
CA GLN A 73 0.41 -8.56 3.30
C GLN A 73 -0.09 -7.50 4.28
N ILE A 74 -1.37 -7.12 4.19
CA ILE A 74 -2.02 -6.21 5.14
C ILE A 74 -2.05 -6.86 6.53
N ALA A 75 -2.50 -8.11 6.63
CA ALA A 75 -2.57 -8.82 7.90
C ALA A 75 -1.19 -9.02 8.55
N ALA A 76 -0.17 -9.33 7.76
CA ALA A 76 1.19 -9.47 8.26
C ALA A 76 1.69 -8.17 8.89
N LEU A 77 1.56 -7.03 8.22
CA LEU A 77 2.02 -5.76 8.77
C LEU A 77 1.12 -5.28 9.92
N ASP A 78 -0.19 -5.44 9.84
CA ASP A 78 -1.12 -5.02 10.90
C ASP A 78 -0.84 -5.78 12.20
N GLY A 79 -0.73 -7.11 12.15
CA GLY A 79 -0.43 -7.92 13.32
C GLY A 79 0.91 -7.56 13.97
N MET A 80 1.93 -7.27 13.16
CA MET A 80 3.23 -6.79 13.66
C MET A 80 3.14 -5.39 14.27
N SER A 81 2.40 -4.48 13.64
CA SER A 81 2.16 -3.12 14.14
C SER A 81 1.44 -3.16 15.48
N ALA A 82 0.35 -3.92 15.59
CA ALA A 82 -0.43 -4.10 16.80
C ALA A 82 0.41 -4.70 17.94
N SER A 83 1.27 -5.69 17.64
CA SER A 83 2.20 -6.28 18.62
C SER A 83 3.21 -5.27 19.18
N MET A 84 3.41 -4.14 18.50
CA MET A 84 4.29 -3.04 18.92
C MET A 84 3.51 -1.83 19.46
N GLY A 85 2.19 -1.95 19.62
CA GLY A 85 1.32 -0.86 20.08
C GLY A 85 1.18 0.27 19.06
N LEU A 86 1.20 -0.07 17.77
CA LEU A 86 0.90 0.83 16.66
C LEU A 86 -0.38 0.34 15.96
N SER A 87 -1.02 1.24 15.22
CA SER A 87 -2.12 0.92 14.31
C SER A 87 -1.70 1.15 12.86
N LEU A 88 -2.15 0.27 11.98
CA LEU A 88 -2.01 0.44 10.53
C LEU A 88 -3.20 1.27 10.01
N GLU A 89 -2.95 2.42 9.39
CA GLU A 89 -4.02 3.38 9.02
C GLU A 89 -4.45 3.28 7.55
N TYR A 90 -3.52 2.93 6.67
CA TYR A 90 -3.77 2.95 5.23
C TYR A 90 -2.97 1.90 4.46
N VAL A 91 -3.33 1.72 3.20
CA VAL A 91 -2.69 0.83 2.23
C VAL A 91 -2.33 1.63 1.00
N LYS A 92 -1.09 1.48 0.54
CA LYS A 92 -0.64 2.01 -0.75
C LYS A 92 0.03 0.86 -1.51
N PRO A 93 -0.52 0.34 -2.61
CA PRO A 93 0.16 -0.69 -3.39
C PRO A 93 1.55 -0.26 -3.87
N HIS A 94 2.44 -1.22 -4.05
CA HIS A 94 3.81 -1.01 -4.49
C HIS A 94 3.98 -1.26 -6.00
N GLY A 95 4.85 -0.47 -6.62
CA GLY A 95 5.45 -0.80 -7.91
C GLY A 95 4.44 -1.08 -9.00
N ALA A 96 4.57 -2.24 -9.66
CA ALA A 96 3.68 -2.60 -10.76
C ALA A 96 2.24 -2.83 -10.30
N LEU A 97 2.00 -3.33 -9.08
CA LEU A 97 0.63 -3.50 -8.56
C LEU A 97 -0.11 -2.16 -8.45
N TYR A 98 0.60 -1.09 -8.08
CA TYR A 98 0.04 0.27 -8.08
C TYR A 98 -0.29 0.76 -9.48
N ASN A 99 0.63 0.59 -10.43
CA ASN A 99 0.42 1.06 -11.79
C ASN A 99 -0.70 0.25 -12.48
N ASP A 100 -0.75 -1.06 -12.28
CA ASP A 100 -1.80 -1.93 -12.79
C ASP A 100 -3.17 -1.54 -12.18
N MET A 101 -3.23 -1.18 -10.88
CA MET A 101 -4.43 -0.62 -10.25
C MET A 101 -4.92 0.66 -10.93
N MET A 102 -4.00 1.54 -11.32
CA MET A 102 -4.37 2.79 -12.00
C MET A 102 -4.80 2.53 -13.45
N ALA A 103 -4.20 1.55 -14.13
CA ALA A 103 -4.45 1.26 -15.54
C ALA A 103 -5.65 0.32 -15.82
N ASP A 104 -5.96 -0.62 -14.91
CA ASP A 104 -6.95 -1.67 -15.12
C ASP A 104 -8.04 -1.64 -14.04
N GLU A 105 -9.29 -1.47 -14.46
CA GLU A 105 -10.46 -1.42 -13.57
C GLU A 105 -10.73 -2.74 -12.84
N ALA A 106 -10.43 -3.89 -13.44
CA ALA A 106 -10.59 -5.19 -12.79
C ALA A 106 -9.58 -5.36 -11.65
N VAL A 107 -8.31 -5.02 -11.91
CA VAL A 107 -7.25 -5.01 -10.89
C VAL A 107 -7.60 -4.06 -9.75
N ARG A 108 -8.06 -2.85 -10.08
CA ARG A 108 -8.49 -1.85 -9.10
C ARG A 108 -9.65 -2.34 -8.24
N SER A 109 -10.68 -2.91 -8.86
CA SER A 109 -11.83 -3.48 -8.17
C SER A 109 -11.40 -4.59 -7.20
N SER A 110 -10.50 -5.49 -7.63
CA SER A 110 -9.94 -6.55 -6.79
C SER A 110 -9.15 -6.01 -5.60
N ILE A 111 -8.34 -4.97 -5.78
CA ILE A 111 -7.63 -4.30 -4.68
C ILE A 111 -8.61 -3.62 -3.72
N MET A 112 -9.59 -2.87 -4.23
CA MET A 112 -10.61 -2.20 -3.41
C MET A 112 -11.41 -3.20 -2.59
N GLN A 113 -11.84 -4.31 -3.20
CA GLN A 113 -12.55 -5.39 -2.52
C GLN A 113 -11.69 -6.04 -1.41
N ALA A 114 -10.39 -6.24 -1.67
CA ALA A 114 -9.46 -6.77 -0.67
C ALA A 114 -9.33 -5.84 0.55
N VAL A 115 -9.12 -4.54 0.33
CA VAL A 115 -9.00 -3.57 1.43
C VAL A 115 -10.33 -3.40 2.17
N ALA A 116 -11.46 -3.33 1.46
CA ALA A 116 -12.78 -3.18 2.05
C ALA A 116 -13.24 -4.39 2.86
N SER A 117 -12.80 -5.60 2.47
CA SER A 117 -13.11 -6.85 3.19
C SER A 117 -12.21 -7.09 4.41
N TYR A 118 -11.20 -6.24 4.64
CA TYR A 118 -10.37 -6.35 5.83
C TYR A 118 -11.21 -6.17 7.09
N HIS A 119 -10.85 -6.86 8.17
CA HIS A 119 -11.68 -6.98 9.38
C HIS A 119 -11.96 -5.65 10.11
N ARG A 120 -11.27 -4.58 9.72
CA ARG A 120 -11.47 -3.22 10.21
C ARG A 120 -11.28 -2.21 9.07
N PRO A 121 -11.86 -1.00 9.17
CA PRO A 121 -11.69 0.03 8.15
C PRO A 121 -10.22 0.41 7.97
N ILE A 122 -9.79 0.49 6.71
CA ILE A 122 -8.46 0.94 6.29
C ILE A 122 -8.63 1.80 5.04
N VAL A 123 -7.85 2.89 4.93
CA VAL A 123 -7.88 3.77 3.76
C VAL A 123 -7.02 3.20 2.63
N LEU A 124 -7.48 3.27 1.39
CA LEU A 124 -6.67 2.95 0.21
C LEU A 124 -6.15 4.23 -0.45
N MET A 125 -4.85 4.28 -0.76
CA MET A 125 -4.20 5.41 -1.42
C MET A 125 -4.03 5.15 -2.92
N LEU A 126 -4.51 6.09 -3.74
CA LEU A 126 -4.40 6.09 -5.21
C LEU A 126 -3.69 7.34 -5.69
N GLN A 127 -3.30 7.37 -6.97
CA GLN A 127 -2.79 8.58 -7.60
C GLN A 127 -3.92 9.60 -7.77
N GLY A 128 -3.64 10.87 -7.47
CA GLY A 128 -4.50 11.99 -7.85
C GLY A 128 -4.49 12.17 -9.36
N THR A 129 -5.64 11.94 -9.99
CA THR A 129 -5.89 12.12 -11.43
C THR A 129 -7.21 12.87 -11.64
N PRO A 130 -7.49 13.38 -12.86
CA PRO A 130 -8.81 13.92 -13.19
C PRO A 130 -9.97 12.94 -12.94
N ASP A 131 -9.69 11.63 -12.96
CA ASP A 131 -10.65 10.55 -12.68
C ASP A 131 -10.94 10.31 -11.19
N ALA A 132 -10.46 11.17 -10.28
CA ALA A 132 -10.67 11.01 -8.84
C ALA A 132 -12.16 10.85 -8.44
N VAL A 133 -13.09 11.50 -9.14
CA VAL A 133 -14.54 11.33 -8.90
C VAL A 133 -15.00 9.91 -9.26
N LYS A 134 -14.53 9.37 -10.39
CA LYS A 134 -14.80 7.99 -10.81
C LYS A 134 -14.27 7.00 -9.76
N HIS A 135 -13.02 7.17 -9.31
CA HIS A 135 -12.42 6.29 -8.31
C HIS A 135 -13.15 6.32 -6.97
N ARG A 136 -13.60 7.50 -6.51
CA ARG A 136 -14.44 7.60 -5.30
C ARG A 136 -15.77 6.85 -5.48
N ALA A 137 -16.40 6.95 -6.64
CA ALA A 137 -17.65 6.24 -6.92
C ALA A 137 -17.45 4.71 -6.96
N GLU A 138 -16.33 4.23 -7.49
CA GLU A 138 -15.96 2.80 -7.44
C GLU A 138 -15.76 2.31 -6.01
N ALA A 139 -14.96 3.04 -5.21
CA ALA A 139 -14.70 2.68 -3.82
C ALA A 139 -15.95 2.73 -2.93
N ALA A 140 -16.87 3.66 -3.20
CA ALA A 140 -18.13 3.78 -2.47
C ALA A 140 -19.02 2.52 -2.60
N LYS A 141 -18.91 1.75 -3.70
CA LYS A 141 -19.62 0.47 -3.86
C LYS A 141 -19.20 -0.55 -2.79
N PHE A 142 -18.01 -0.42 -2.24
CA PHE A 142 -17.45 -1.27 -1.19
C PHE A 142 -17.43 -0.60 0.19
N GLY A 143 -17.92 0.65 0.32
CA GLY A 143 -17.78 1.44 1.55
C GLY A 143 -16.33 1.83 1.88
N LEU A 144 -15.45 1.89 0.89
CA LEU A 144 -14.02 2.13 1.06
C LEU A 144 -13.67 3.63 0.95
N ASN A 145 -12.88 4.13 1.90
CA ASN A 145 -12.34 5.49 1.85
C ASN A 145 -11.06 5.54 1.04
N LEU A 146 -10.90 6.61 0.26
CA LEU A 146 -9.72 6.85 -0.57
C LEU A 146 -8.93 8.09 -0.14
N TRP A 147 -7.60 7.96 -0.17
CA TRP A 147 -6.65 9.08 -0.21
C TRP A 147 -6.03 9.19 -1.60
N PHE A 148 -5.67 10.41 -1.99
CA PHE A 148 -5.08 10.69 -3.30
C PHE A 148 -3.69 11.30 -3.11
N GLU A 149 -2.69 10.70 -3.75
CA GLU A 149 -1.28 11.08 -3.69
C GLU A 149 -0.84 11.84 -4.94
N ALA A 150 0.14 12.72 -4.78
CA ALA A 150 0.92 13.29 -5.89
C ALA A 150 2.41 13.03 -5.69
N PHE A 151 3.18 13.09 -6.77
CA PHE A 151 4.61 12.78 -6.80
C PHE A 151 5.42 14.04 -7.18
N ALA A 152 6.18 14.59 -6.23
CA ALA A 152 7.00 15.78 -6.50
C ALA A 152 8.27 15.46 -7.32
N ASP A 153 8.69 14.20 -7.34
CA ASP A 153 9.95 13.71 -7.91
C ASP A 153 9.74 12.94 -9.23
N ARG A 154 8.53 13.00 -9.81
CA ARG A 154 8.17 12.31 -11.05
C ARG A 154 7.66 13.29 -12.09
N CYS A 155 8.08 13.08 -13.34
CA CYS A 155 7.44 13.72 -14.48
C CYS A 155 6.08 13.06 -14.71
N TYR A 156 5.03 13.87 -14.83
CA TYR A 156 3.71 13.43 -15.23
C TYR A 156 3.63 13.43 -16.76
N ALA A 157 2.90 12.47 -17.32
CA ALA A 157 2.47 12.54 -18.69
C ALA A 157 1.32 13.56 -18.81
N ASP A 158 0.88 13.83 -20.04
CA ASP A 158 -0.16 14.83 -20.30
C ASP A 158 -1.56 14.37 -19.84
N ASP A 159 -1.73 13.07 -19.57
CA ASP A 159 -2.94 12.40 -19.06
C ASP A 159 -2.98 12.26 -17.53
#